data_AF-A0A917JUG3-F1
#
_entry.id   AF-A0A917JUG3-F1
#
_cell.length_a   1.000
_cell.length_b   1.000
_cell.length_c   1.000
_cell.angle_alpha   90.00
_cell.angle_beta   90.00
_cell.angle_gamma   90.00
#
_symmetry.space_group_name_H-M   'P 1'
#
loop_
_entity.id
_entity.type
_entity.pdbx_description
1 polymer ?
#
loop_
_entity_poly.entity_id
_entity_poly.type
_entity_poly.pdbx_seq_one_letter_code
_entity_poly.pdbx_strand_id
1 'polypeptide(L)'
;MRWLALVFIGLLGGLFFYRAAAPVPKKSSGTKSPQVPDYLNFDFEQLLSGGSNMNNKPYEQAGGKPIPRGIANNNPLNIRENHEVDYDWQGEHDLDLDPAFEEFISPWHGIRAAARILKTYRHKRGLKNVHQIIYRWAPPSDDNPTEKYIEFVANSAGVDAQQTLSIADYPAVVAAMIHFENGYNPYDDKTITEAVTAGLS
;
A
#
# COMPACT_ATOMS: atom_id res chain seq x y z
N MET A 1 43.49 33.01 -25.01
CA MET A 1 43.96 34.00 -24.01
C MET A 1 44.09 33.30 -22.67
N ARG A 2 45.35 33.07 -22.26
CA ARG A 2 45.82 32.45 -21.01
C ARG A 2 46.86 33.42 -20.44
N TRP A 3 46.86 33.73 -19.15
CA TRP A 3 48.03 34.19 -18.40
C TRP A 3 47.90 33.82 -16.91
N LEU A 4 49.06 33.51 -16.31
CA LEU A 4 49.36 32.96 -14.97
C LEU A 4 49.57 34.02 -13.88
N ALA A 5 49.48 33.61 -12.59
CA ALA A 5 50.39 33.92 -11.45
C ALA A 5 49.95 33.05 -10.22
N LEU A 6 50.74 32.20 -9.52
CA LEU A 6 51.95 32.35 -8.67
C LEU A 6 51.87 33.51 -7.65
N VAL A 7 52.28 33.50 -6.36
CA VAL A 7 52.69 32.54 -5.28
C VAL A 7 52.93 33.45 -4.03
N PHE A 8 52.60 32.96 -2.80
CA PHE A 8 53.05 33.30 -1.41
C PHE A 8 53.38 34.77 -0.97
N ILE A 9 53.17 35.26 0.27
CA ILE A 9 53.71 34.88 1.60
C ILE A 9 52.90 35.61 2.69
N GLY A 10 52.71 35.02 3.88
CA GLY A 10 52.33 35.75 5.10
C GLY A 10 52.11 34.86 6.33
N LEU A 11 53.17 34.61 7.09
CA LEU A 11 53.18 33.94 8.40
C LEU A 11 52.74 34.92 9.51
N LEU A 12 51.95 34.46 10.50
CA LEU A 12 52.13 34.73 11.94
C LEU A 12 51.06 34.06 12.83
N GLY A 13 51.51 33.21 13.75
CA GLY A 13 51.04 33.16 15.15
C GLY A 13 49.74 32.41 15.49
N GLY A 14 49.85 31.16 15.95
CA GLY A 14 48.77 30.49 16.68
C GLY A 14 49.19 29.13 17.23
N LEU A 15 49.52 29.06 18.52
CA LEU A 15 49.78 27.82 19.25
C LEU A 15 48.46 27.03 19.38
N PHE A 16 48.30 25.91 18.67
CA PHE A 16 47.22 24.95 18.91
C PHE A 16 47.76 23.76 19.69
N PHE A 17 47.21 23.53 20.89
CA PHE A 17 47.40 22.29 21.63
C PHE A 17 46.69 21.15 20.87
N TYR A 18 47.44 20.13 20.45
CA TYR A 18 46.86 18.86 20.03
C TYR A 18 46.36 18.12 21.27
N ARG A 19 45.03 17.99 21.41
CA ARG A 19 44.41 17.02 22.30
C ARG A 19 44.04 15.81 21.46
N ALA A 20 44.67 14.67 21.74
CA ALA A 20 44.28 13.39 21.16
C ALA A 20 42.81 13.11 21.51
N ALA A 21 41.97 12.93 20.48
CA ALA A 21 40.60 12.48 20.66
C ALA A 21 40.62 11.00 21.10
N ALA A 22 39.92 10.69 22.20
CA ALA A 22 39.66 9.32 22.62
C ALA A 22 38.86 8.57 21.54
N PRO A 23 39.03 7.24 21.41
CA PRO A 23 38.29 6.46 20.42
C PRO A 23 36.78 6.52 20.71
N VAL A 24 36.01 7.06 19.77
CA VAL A 24 34.54 6.97 19.80
C VAL A 24 34.15 5.50 19.56
N PRO A 25 33.31 4.90 20.42
CA PRO A 25 32.99 3.48 20.35
C PRO A 25 32.31 3.11 19.03
N LYS A 26 32.71 1.98 18.43
CA LYS A 26 32.04 1.37 17.29
C LYS A 26 30.55 1.20 17.63
N LYS A 27 29.67 1.87 16.88
CA LYS A 27 28.24 1.55 16.89
C LYS A 27 28.10 0.05 16.63
N SER A 28 27.55 -0.67 17.59
CA SER A 28 27.14 -2.07 17.42
C SER A 28 26.23 -2.15 16.21
N SER A 29 26.59 -2.99 15.25
CA SER A 29 25.73 -3.41 14.16
C SER A 29 24.56 -4.21 14.73
N GLY A 30 23.53 -3.51 15.20
CA GLY A 30 22.20 -4.08 15.32
C GLY A 30 21.66 -4.23 13.91
N THR A 31 21.52 -5.47 13.45
CA THR A 31 20.74 -5.79 12.25
C THR A 31 19.36 -5.19 12.45
N LYS A 32 19.05 -4.10 11.73
CA LYS A 32 17.67 -3.63 11.63
C LYS A 32 16.89 -4.77 10.99
N SER A 33 15.94 -5.36 11.72
CA SER A 33 14.89 -6.17 11.10
C SER A 33 14.29 -5.35 9.95
N PRO A 34 14.00 -5.98 8.79
CA PRO A 34 13.33 -5.30 7.69
C PRO A 34 12.09 -4.60 8.24
N GLN A 35 11.99 -3.29 8.03
CA GLN A 35 10.76 -2.57 8.32
C GLN A 35 9.76 -3.09 7.30
N VAL A 36 8.78 -3.87 7.76
CA VAL A 36 7.63 -4.24 6.94
C VAL A 36 7.01 -2.94 6.44
N PRO A 37 6.84 -2.74 5.11
CA PRO A 37 6.16 -1.56 4.60
C PRO A 37 4.78 -1.44 5.25
N ASP A 38 4.41 -0.22 5.63
CA ASP A 38 3.24 0.14 6.45
C ASP A 38 1.88 -0.10 5.76
N TYR A 39 1.84 -1.00 4.77
CA TYR A 39 0.79 -1.09 3.75
C TYR A 39 0.10 -2.44 3.66
N LEU A 40 0.52 -3.39 4.47
CA LEU A 40 -0.30 -4.54 4.80
C LEU A 40 -0.89 -4.22 6.17
N ASN A 41 -2.12 -3.70 6.18
CA ASN A 41 -2.86 -3.36 7.40
C ASN A 41 -3.20 -4.58 8.27
N PHE A 42 -2.60 -5.75 7.98
CA PHE A 42 -2.90 -7.01 8.62
C PHE A 42 -1.68 -7.95 8.57
N ASP A 43 -1.11 -8.27 9.74
CA ASP A 43 -0.14 -9.36 9.85
C ASP A 43 -0.90 -10.70 9.84
N PHE A 44 -1.05 -11.26 8.64
CA PHE A 44 -1.79 -12.49 8.39
C PHE A 44 -1.26 -13.68 9.21
N GLU A 45 0.06 -13.76 9.42
CA GLU A 45 0.69 -14.81 10.24
C GLU A 45 0.39 -14.61 11.74
N GLN A 46 0.21 -13.35 12.16
CA GLN A 46 -0.10 -12.97 13.54
C GLN A 46 -1.56 -13.18 13.93
N LEU A 47 -2.49 -13.14 12.97
CA LEU A 47 -3.87 -13.61 13.18
C LEU A 47 -3.90 -15.13 13.41
N LEU A 48 -3.10 -15.87 12.64
CA LEU A 48 -2.97 -17.32 12.78
C LEU A 48 -2.20 -17.73 14.04
N SER A 49 -1.33 -16.85 14.56
CA SER A 49 -0.47 -17.12 15.73
C SER A 49 -0.86 -16.37 17.02
N GLY A 50 -1.89 -15.52 16.99
CA GLY A 50 -2.59 -15.00 18.18
C GLY A 50 -1.92 -13.86 18.95
N GLY A 51 -1.02 -13.05 18.37
CA GLY A 51 -0.30 -12.03 19.14
C GLY A 51 0.00 -10.74 18.40
N SER A 52 -0.96 -9.80 18.30
CA SER A 52 -0.75 -8.51 17.62
C SER A 52 -0.01 -7.44 18.45
N ASN A 53 1.00 -6.82 17.84
CA ASN A 53 1.80 -5.72 18.43
C ASN A 53 1.25 -4.35 17.95
N MET A 54 0.50 -3.66 18.82
CA MET A 54 -0.35 -2.50 18.48
C MET A 54 0.36 -1.13 18.34
N ASN A 55 1.67 -1.11 18.06
CA ASN A 55 2.44 0.14 18.04
C ASN A 55 2.38 0.92 16.70
N ASN A 56 2.14 0.24 15.57
CA ASN A 56 1.59 0.87 14.37
C ASN A 56 0.08 0.68 14.43
N LYS A 57 -0.71 1.74 14.29
CA LYS A 57 -2.17 1.65 14.32
C LYS A 57 -2.73 1.71 12.89
N PRO A 58 -2.82 0.58 12.17
CA PRO A 58 -3.48 0.49 10.87
C PRO A 58 -5.01 0.55 10.98
N TYR A 59 -5.53 1.04 12.11
CA TYR A 59 -6.94 0.96 12.47
C TYR A 59 -7.43 2.24 13.15
N GLU A 60 -8.68 2.59 12.91
CA GLU A 60 -9.40 3.55 13.74
C GLU A 60 -10.00 2.85 14.96
N GLN A 61 -10.14 3.57 16.08
CA GLN A 61 -10.80 3.03 17.28
C GLN A 61 -12.25 3.52 17.37
N ALA A 62 -13.20 2.62 17.13
CA ALA A 62 -14.62 2.84 17.45
C ALA A 62 -15.06 1.84 18.52
N GLY A 63 -15.61 2.34 19.64
CA GLY A 63 -16.12 1.49 20.73
C GLY A 63 -15.09 0.55 21.36
N GLY A 64 -13.79 0.85 21.23
CA GLY A 64 -12.69 0.04 21.80
C GLY A 64 -12.23 -1.14 20.94
N LYS A 65 -12.76 -1.33 19.72
CA LYS A 65 -12.26 -2.32 18.76
C LYS A 65 -11.54 -1.63 17.59
N PRO A 66 -10.42 -2.19 17.11
CA PRO A 66 -9.72 -1.68 15.93
C PRO A 66 -10.56 -1.96 14.66
N ILE A 67 -10.93 -0.91 13.90
CA ILE A 67 -11.50 -1.00 12.55
C ILE A 67 -10.36 -0.82 11.54
N PRO A 68 -10.13 -1.74 10.60
CA PRO A 68 -9.08 -1.56 9.58
C PRO A 68 -9.26 -0.24 8.82
N ARG A 69 -8.15 0.47 8.56
CA ARG A 69 -8.14 1.78 7.91
C ARG A 69 -8.93 1.82 6.59
N GLY A 70 -8.77 0.81 5.73
CA GLY A 70 -9.50 0.74 4.47
C GLY A 70 -11.03 0.71 4.65
N ILE A 71 -11.52 0.08 5.72
CA ILE A 71 -12.95 0.08 6.07
C ILE A 71 -13.37 1.45 6.63
N ALA A 72 -12.54 2.08 7.46
CA ALA A 72 -12.82 3.39 8.04
C ALA A 72 -12.88 4.49 6.97
N ASN A 73 -11.94 4.48 6.02
CA ASN A 73 -11.84 5.45 4.93
C ASN A 73 -12.86 5.20 3.80
N ASN A 74 -13.73 4.19 3.94
CA ASN A 74 -14.58 3.67 2.84
C ASN A 74 -13.77 3.35 1.56
N ASN A 75 -12.51 2.97 1.72
CA ASN A 75 -11.55 2.64 0.68
C ASN A 75 -11.05 1.20 0.88
N PRO A 76 -11.87 0.17 0.56
CA PRO A 76 -11.62 -1.17 1.07
C PRO A 76 -10.38 -1.85 0.48
N LEU A 77 -9.84 -1.35 -0.64
CA LEU A 77 -8.60 -1.84 -1.23
C LEU A 77 -7.41 -0.88 -1.07
N ASN A 78 -7.49 0.06 -0.12
CA ASN A 78 -6.39 0.97 0.23
C ASN A 78 -5.80 1.68 -1.01
N ILE A 79 -6.66 2.21 -1.89
CA ILE A 79 -6.23 3.03 -3.04
C ILE A 79 -5.48 4.24 -2.51
N ARG A 80 -4.28 4.47 -3.04
CA ARG A 80 -3.42 5.57 -2.59
C ARG A 80 -3.75 6.86 -3.30
N GLU A 81 -3.59 7.93 -2.55
CA GLU A 81 -3.52 9.28 -3.09
C GLU A 81 -2.43 9.38 -4.15
N ASN A 82 -2.73 10.13 -5.21
CA ASN A 82 -1.73 10.57 -6.16
C ASN A 82 -1.69 12.10 -6.23
N HIS A 83 -0.82 12.69 -5.41
CA HIS A 83 -0.61 14.13 -5.35
C HIS A 83 -0.15 14.79 -6.67
N GLU A 84 0.24 14.00 -7.67
CA GLU A 84 0.61 14.50 -9.01
C GLU A 84 -0.58 14.48 -10.00
N VAL A 85 -1.61 13.68 -9.73
CA VAL A 85 -2.77 13.49 -10.62
C VAL A 85 -4.04 13.44 -9.79
N ASP A 86 -4.84 14.49 -9.90
CA ASP A 86 -6.20 14.51 -9.38
C ASP A 86 -7.06 13.53 -10.20
N TYR A 87 -7.51 12.46 -9.53
CA TYR A 87 -8.25 11.37 -10.16
C TYR A 87 -9.77 11.57 -10.16
N ASP A 88 -10.32 12.76 -9.84
CA ASP A 88 -11.78 13.09 -9.86
C ASP A 88 -12.67 11.85 -9.63
N TRP A 89 -12.47 11.20 -8.47
CA TRP A 89 -13.21 9.99 -8.19
C TRP A 89 -14.65 10.36 -7.86
N GLN A 90 -15.60 9.70 -8.52
CA GLN A 90 -16.99 9.85 -8.09
C GLN A 90 -17.14 9.34 -6.65
N GLY A 91 -17.56 10.26 -5.78
CA GLY A 91 -17.74 10.00 -4.35
C GLY A 91 -16.46 10.01 -3.54
N GLU A 92 -15.38 10.60 -4.05
CA GLU A 92 -14.23 11.04 -3.24
C GLU A 92 -14.71 11.95 -2.12
N HIS A 93 -14.08 11.85 -0.96
CA HIS A 93 -14.42 12.67 0.19
C HIS A 93 -13.82 14.07 0.05
N ASP A 94 -14.60 15.12 0.30
CA ASP A 94 -14.16 16.52 0.11
C ASP A 94 -13.03 16.95 1.06
N LEU A 95 -12.84 16.21 2.16
CA LEU A 95 -11.75 16.44 3.11
C LEU A 95 -10.73 15.33 2.98
N ASP A 96 -9.46 15.72 2.79
CA ASP A 96 -8.28 14.86 2.95
C ASP A 96 -7.97 14.75 4.46
N LEU A 97 -8.45 13.68 5.07
CA LEU A 97 -8.19 13.29 6.45
C LEU A 97 -7.07 12.24 6.54
N ASP A 98 -6.80 11.50 5.46
CA ASP A 98 -5.68 10.57 5.31
C ASP A 98 -4.72 10.98 4.16
N PRO A 99 -3.54 11.53 4.47
CA PRO A 99 -2.64 12.08 3.44
C PRO A 99 -2.01 11.03 2.51
N ALA A 100 -2.20 9.73 2.80
CA ALA A 100 -1.61 8.63 2.04
C ALA A 100 -2.64 7.85 1.20
N PHE A 101 -3.93 7.91 1.54
CA PHE A 101 -4.95 7.05 0.97
C PHE A 101 -6.22 7.82 0.66
N GLU A 102 -6.80 7.49 -0.49
CA GLU A 102 -8.09 8.02 -0.92
C GLU A 102 -9.16 7.73 0.12
N GLU A 103 -10.09 8.66 0.27
CA GLU A 103 -11.25 8.52 1.13
C GLU A 103 -12.52 8.68 0.31
N PHE A 104 -13.54 7.90 0.64
CA PHE A 104 -14.80 7.92 -0.10
C PHE A 104 -15.98 8.21 0.83
N ILE A 105 -17.02 8.82 0.27
CA ILE A 105 -18.27 9.10 1.00
C ILE A 105 -19.06 7.83 1.34
N SER A 106 -18.76 6.70 0.68
CA SER A 106 -19.35 5.40 0.99
C SER A 106 -18.50 4.25 0.44
N PRO A 107 -18.59 3.03 1.02
CA PRO A 107 -17.78 1.90 0.58
C PRO A 107 -18.09 1.49 -0.87
N TRP A 108 -19.31 1.74 -1.34
CA TRP A 108 -19.69 1.51 -2.73
C TRP A 108 -18.81 2.31 -3.70
N HIS A 109 -18.48 3.57 -3.35
CA HIS A 109 -17.63 4.41 -4.19
C HIS A 109 -16.18 3.92 -4.21
N GLY A 110 -15.63 3.53 -3.07
CA GLY A 110 -14.28 2.95 -3.00
C GLY A 110 -14.15 1.62 -3.76
N ILE A 111 -15.14 0.73 -3.64
CA ILE A 111 -15.19 -0.52 -4.40
C ILE A 111 -15.30 -0.24 -5.91
N ARG A 112 -16.12 0.74 -6.29
CA ARG A 112 -16.24 1.17 -7.69
C ARG A 112 -14.91 1.74 -8.22
N ALA A 113 -14.21 2.56 -7.43
CA ALA A 113 -12.90 3.12 -7.80
C ALA A 113 -11.88 1.99 -8.05
N ALA A 114 -11.82 1.00 -7.17
CA ALA A 114 -10.99 -0.19 -7.38
C ALA A 114 -11.35 -0.92 -8.68
N ALA A 115 -12.64 -1.13 -8.96
CA ALA A 115 -13.08 -1.76 -10.20
C ALA A 115 -12.70 -0.94 -11.46
N ARG A 116 -12.66 0.40 -11.40
CA ARG A 116 -12.14 1.25 -12.50
C ARG A 116 -10.64 1.05 -12.74
N ILE A 117 -9.85 0.85 -11.68
CA ILE A 117 -8.43 0.52 -11.81
C ILE A 117 -8.29 -0.84 -12.49
N LEU A 118 -9.06 -1.85 -12.06
CA LEU A 118 -9.06 -3.18 -12.66
C LEU A 118 -9.53 -3.17 -14.13
N LYS A 119 -10.52 -2.35 -14.47
CA LYS A 119 -10.91 -2.07 -15.87
C LYS A 119 -9.73 -1.56 -16.67
N THR A 120 -8.99 -0.59 -16.12
CA THR A 120 -7.79 -0.04 -16.76
C THR A 120 -6.71 -1.09 -16.96
N TYR A 121 -6.46 -1.95 -15.97
CA TYR A 121 -5.52 -3.07 -16.07
C TYR A 121 -5.92 -4.02 -17.20
N ARG A 122 -7.20 -4.39 -17.26
CA ARG A 122 -7.73 -5.28 -18.29
C ARG A 122 -7.61 -4.69 -19.69
N HIS A 123 -8.07 -3.46 -19.89
CA HIS A 123 -8.25 -2.89 -21.22
C HIS A 123 -7.00 -2.20 -21.75
N LYS A 124 -6.24 -1.49 -20.90
CA LYS A 124 -5.05 -0.74 -21.33
C LYS A 124 -3.75 -1.52 -21.16
N ARG A 125 -3.69 -2.46 -20.21
CA ARG A 125 -2.47 -3.23 -19.90
C ARG A 125 -2.55 -4.70 -20.27
N GLY A 126 -3.74 -5.20 -20.64
CA GLY A 126 -3.94 -6.59 -21.02
C GLY A 126 -3.80 -7.59 -19.86
N LEU A 127 -3.91 -7.12 -18.61
CA LEU A 127 -3.86 -7.96 -17.41
C LEU A 127 -5.23 -8.59 -17.19
N LYS A 128 -5.34 -9.91 -17.41
CA LYS A 128 -6.63 -10.60 -17.58
C LYS A 128 -6.87 -11.74 -16.59
N ASN A 129 -5.93 -12.04 -15.72
CA ASN A 129 -6.06 -13.09 -14.72
C ASN A 129 -5.65 -12.59 -13.33
N VAL A 130 -6.01 -13.34 -12.28
CA VAL A 130 -5.72 -12.98 -10.88
C VAL A 130 -4.23 -12.76 -10.67
N HIS A 131 -3.39 -13.66 -11.18
CA HIS A 131 -1.93 -13.56 -11.07
C HIS A 131 -1.44 -12.20 -11.59
N GLN A 132 -1.80 -11.81 -12.80
CA GLN A 132 -1.37 -10.55 -13.42
C GLN A 132 -1.93 -9.32 -12.68
N ILE A 133 -3.18 -9.39 -12.23
CA ILE A 133 -3.82 -8.29 -11.50
C ILE A 133 -3.08 -8.05 -10.19
N ILE A 134 -2.92 -9.09 -9.36
CA ILE A 134 -2.31 -8.97 -8.03
C ILE A 134 -0.81 -8.66 -8.13
N TYR A 135 -0.10 -9.25 -9.08
CA TYR A 135 1.32 -8.93 -9.29
C TYR A 135 1.54 -7.46 -9.64
N ARG A 136 0.57 -6.82 -10.30
CA ARG A 136 0.60 -5.37 -10.56
C ARG A 136 0.13 -4.56 -9.36
N TRP A 137 -0.88 -5.04 -8.64
CA TRP A 137 -1.53 -4.37 -7.51
C TRP A 137 -0.61 -4.29 -6.29
N ALA A 138 0.00 -5.41 -5.93
CA ALA A 138 0.89 -5.57 -4.79
C ALA A 138 2.18 -6.27 -5.23
N PRO A 139 3.08 -5.56 -5.94
CA PRO A 139 4.28 -6.18 -6.50
C PRO A 139 5.26 -6.61 -5.40
N PRO A 140 6.02 -7.70 -5.61
CA PRO A 140 6.97 -8.20 -4.62
C PRO A 140 8.17 -7.26 -4.43
N SER A 141 8.43 -6.35 -5.38
CA SER A 141 9.47 -5.30 -5.25
C SER A 141 9.23 -4.35 -4.09
N ASP A 142 7.99 -4.26 -3.63
CA ASP A 142 7.56 -3.38 -2.55
C ASP A 142 7.39 -4.20 -1.26
N ASP A 143 8.10 -5.33 -1.13
CA ASP A 143 8.08 -6.27 0.00
C ASP A 143 6.67 -6.84 0.33
N ASN A 144 5.80 -6.96 -0.67
CA ASN A 144 4.47 -7.56 -0.52
C ASN A 144 4.50 -9.10 -0.58
N PRO A 145 3.61 -9.82 0.13
CA PRO A 145 3.43 -11.26 0.04
C PRO A 145 2.61 -11.65 -1.21
N THR A 146 3.05 -11.20 -2.40
CA THR A 146 2.29 -11.28 -3.66
C THR A 146 1.78 -12.68 -3.99
N GLU A 147 2.61 -13.71 -3.83
CA GLU A 147 2.20 -15.10 -4.14
C GLU A 147 1.09 -15.59 -3.20
N LYS A 148 1.19 -15.29 -1.89
CA LYS A 148 0.13 -15.63 -0.93
C LYS A 148 -1.17 -14.89 -1.24
N TYR A 149 -1.06 -13.64 -1.70
CA TYR A 149 -2.22 -12.84 -2.13
C TYR A 149 -2.89 -13.47 -3.37
N ILE A 150 -2.10 -13.86 -4.37
CA ILE A 150 -2.59 -14.54 -5.58
C ILE A 150 -3.33 -15.83 -5.20
N GLU A 151 -2.71 -16.69 -4.37
CA GLU A 151 -3.31 -17.95 -3.92
C GLU A 151 -4.62 -17.71 -3.16
N PHE A 152 -4.62 -16.77 -2.21
CA PHE A 152 -5.80 -16.45 -1.42
C PHE A 152 -6.97 -15.97 -2.28
N VAL A 153 -6.71 -15.05 -3.21
CA VAL A 153 -7.75 -14.47 -4.08
C VAL A 153 -8.29 -15.50 -5.05
N ALA A 154 -7.41 -16.28 -5.70
CA ALA A 154 -7.82 -17.32 -6.63
C ALA A 154 -8.72 -18.36 -5.95
N ASN A 155 -8.29 -18.86 -4.79
CA ASN A 155 -9.04 -19.86 -4.02
C ASN A 155 -10.38 -19.30 -3.52
N SER A 156 -10.38 -18.09 -2.95
CA SER A 156 -11.58 -17.47 -2.39
C SER A 156 -12.61 -17.11 -3.46
N ALA A 157 -12.16 -16.70 -4.64
CA ALA A 157 -13.03 -16.37 -5.77
C ALA A 157 -13.44 -17.60 -6.60
N GLY A 158 -12.90 -18.79 -6.32
CA GLY A 158 -13.22 -20.02 -7.04
C GLY A 158 -12.71 -20.05 -8.48
N VAL A 159 -11.57 -19.39 -8.73
CA VAL A 159 -10.97 -19.25 -10.07
C VAL A 159 -9.53 -19.76 -10.09
N ASP A 160 -9.08 -20.30 -11.24
CA ASP A 160 -7.66 -20.53 -11.45
C ASP A 160 -6.89 -19.20 -11.54
N ALA A 161 -5.70 -19.12 -10.94
CA ALA A 161 -4.95 -17.86 -10.89
C ALA A 161 -4.50 -17.35 -12.27
N GLN A 162 -4.35 -18.26 -13.25
CA GLN A 162 -3.88 -17.96 -14.60
C GLN A 162 -5.01 -17.90 -15.64
N GLN A 163 -6.22 -18.40 -15.33
CA GLN A 163 -7.34 -18.32 -16.27
C GLN A 163 -7.76 -16.87 -16.58
N THR A 164 -8.19 -16.63 -17.81
CA THR A 164 -8.73 -15.33 -18.21
C THR A 164 -10.07 -15.10 -17.52
N LEU A 165 -10.17 -14.02 -16.75
CA LEU A 165 -11.38 -13.60 -16.07
C LEU A 165 -12.40 -13.03 -17.06
N SER A 166 -13.63 -13.50 -16.92
CA SER A 166 -14.83 -12.88 -17.45
C SER A 166 -15.25 -11.69 -16.57
N ILE A 167 -16.18 -10.87 -17.05
CA ILE A 167 -16.72 -9.75 -16.26
C ILE A 167 -17.45 -10.26 -15.00
N ALA A 168 -18.06 -11.45 -15.07
CA ALA A 168 -18.80 -12.04 -13.95
C ALA A 168 -17.91 -12.50 -12.79
N ASP A 169 -16.60 -12.68 -13.03
CA ASP A 169 -15.66 -13.14 -12.00
C ASP A 169 -15.18 -12.00 -11.09
N TYR A 170 -15.21 -10.76 -11.58
CA TYR A 170 -14.66 -9.60 -10.87
C TYR A 170 -15.30 -9.32 -9.51
N PRO A 171 -16.63 -9.45 -9.30
CA PRO A 171 -17.21 -9.29 -7.97
C PRO A 171 -16.60 -10.22 -6.92
N ALA A 172 -16.43 -11.51 -7.25
CA ALA A 172 -15.81 -12.49 -6.36
C ALA A 172 -14.32 -12.20 -6.11
N VAL A 173 -13.58 -11.81 -7.15
CA VAL A 173 -12.17 -11.41 -7.04
C VAL A 173 -12.01 -10.17 -6.15
N VAL A 174 -12.83 -9.15 -6.34
CA VAL A 174 -12.78 -7.93 -5.53
C VAL A 174 -13.18 -8.22 -4.08
N ALA A 175 -14.21 -9.03 -3.84
CA ALA A 175 -14.57 -9.47 -2.49
C ALA A 175 -13.41 -10.18 -1.77
N ALA A 176 -12.69 -11.04 -2.48
CA ALA A 176 -11.52 -11.72 -1.95
C ALA A 176 -10.35 -10.75 -1.69
N MET A 177 -10.12 -9.78 -2.58
CA MET A 177 -9.11 -8.72 -2.34
C MET A 177 -9.44 -7.93 -1.08
N ILE A 178 -10.70 -7.51 -0.88
CA ILE A 178 -11.13 -6.78 0.32
C ILE A 178 -10.85 -7.58 1.59
N HIS A 179 -11.13 -8.88 1.57
CA HIS A 179 -10.82 -9.76 2.69
C HIS A 179 -9.32 -9.79 2.95
N PHE A 180 -8.49 -9.97 1.93
CA PHE A 180 -7.04 -10.01 2.11
C PHE A 180 -6.50 -8.70 2.72
N GLU A 181 -6.98 -7.55 2.24
CA GLU A 181 -6.52 -6.22 2.67
C GLU A 181 -6.91 -5.87 4.11
N ASN A 182 -8.06 -6.35 4.58
CA ASN A 182 -8.65 -5.92 5.85
C ASN A 182 -8.76 -7.05 6.90
N GLY A 183 -8.38 -8.28 6.52
CA GLY A 183 -8.58 -9.48 7.33
C GLY A 183 -10.03 -10.01 7.34
N TYR A 184 -10.98 -9.30 6.74
CA TYR A 184 -12.37 -9.72 6.53
C TYR A 184 -13.04 -8.83 5.47
N ASN A 185 -14.16 -9.29 4.93
CA ASN A 185 -15.03 -8.50 4.05
C ASN A 185 -16.37 -8.24 4.75
N PRO A 186 -16.71 -6.99 5.13
CA PRO A 186 -17.98 -6.66 5.79
C PRO A 186 -19.17 -6.45 4.84
N TYR A 187 -18.95 -6.42 3.53
CA TYR A 187 -19.96 -5.99 2.57
C TYR A 187 -20.74 -7.17 2.00
N ASP A 188 -22.04 -6.96 1.76
CA ASP A 188 -22.87 -7.96 1.10
C ASP A 188 -22.57 -8.08 -0.41
N ASP A 189 -22.92 -9.23 -0.99
CA ASP A 189 -22.67 -9.55 -2.40
C ASP A 189 -23.31 -8.53 -3.35
N LYS A 190 -24.47 -7.98 -2.96
CA LYS A 190 -25.21 -7.00 -3.75
C LYS A 190 -24.40 -5.71 -3.89
N THR A 191 -23.90 -5.17 -2.79
CA THR A 191 -23.10 -3.94 -2.73
C THR A 191 -21.84 -4.08 -3.58
N ILE A 192 -21.13 -5.21 -3.44
CA ILE A 192 -19.92 -5.49 -4.21
C ILE A 192 -20.25 -5.61 -5.70
N THR A 193 -21.26 -6.40 -6.05
CA THR A 193 -21.66 -6.62 -7.44
C THR A 193 -22.07 -5.33 -8.14
N GLU A 194 -22.88 -4.49 -7.49
CA GLU A 194 -23.33 -3.22 -8.05
C GLU A 194 -22.18 -2.23 -8.25
N ALA A 195 -21.30 -2.09 -7.26
CA ALA A 195 -20.13 -1.20 -7.34
C ALA A 195 -19.13 -1.66 -8.40
N VAL A 196 -18.82 -2.96 -8.43
CA VAL A 196 -17.91 -3.55 -9.42
C VAL A 196 -18.49 -3.40 -10.83
N THR A 197 -19.78 -3.69 -11.02
CA THR A 197 -20.43 -3.53 -12.33
C THR A 197 -20.36 -2.07 -12.80
N ALA A 198 -20.65 -1.12 -11.91
CA ALA A 198 -20.55 0.31 -12.23
C ALA A 198 -19.11 0.78 -12.53
N GLY A 199 -18.10 0.17 -11.91
CA GLY A 199 -16.70 0.49 -12.19
C GLY A 199 -16.17 -0.12 -13.49
N LEU A 200 -16.73 -1.26 -13.90
CA LEU A 200 -16.39 -1.97 -15.13
C LEU A 200 -17.14 -1.44 -16.37
N SER A 201 -18.33 -0.84 -16.19
CA SER A 201 -19.13 -0.23 -17.28
C SER A 201 -18.39 0.90 -17.98
#